data_AF-A0A9E4BJX6-F1
#
_entry.id   AF-A0A9E4BJX6-F1
#
_cell.length_a   1.000
_cell.length_b   1.000
_cell.length_c   1.000
_cell.angle_alpha   90.00
_cell.angle_beta   90.00
_cell.angle_gamma   90.00
#
_symmetry.space_group_name_H-M   'P 1'
#
loop_
_entity.id
_entity.type
_entity.pdbx_description
1 polymer ?
#
loop_
_entity_poly.entity_id
_entity_poly.type
_entity_poly.pdbx_seq_one_letter_code
_entity_poly.pdbx_strand_id
1 'polypeptide(L)'
;MPKISIKLPPLDAEDTVEVTVVVNGKSRKYDYRMELFAWEEHAEPHEQRVMCLKRIVENYDQDWSLVEIGEPSEREVSILFERRA
;
A
#
# COMPACT_ATOMS: atom_id res chain seq x y z
N MET A 1 1.24 -19.03 11.63
CA MET A 1 2.49 -18.31 11.31
C MET A 1 2.84 -17.40 12.48
N PRO A 2 4.13 -17.25 12.85
CA PRO A 2 4.54 -16.23 13.81
C PRO A 2 4.23 -14.84 13.23
N LYS A 3 3.67 -13.94 14.05
CA LYS A 3 3.29 -12.57 13.66
C LYS A 3 3.93 -11.57 14.63
N ILE A 4 4.52 -10.52 14.07
CA ILE A 4 4.95 -9.32 14.80
C ILE A 4 4.07 -8.19 14.30
N SER A 5 3.43 -7.45 15.21
CA SER A 5 2.64 -6.27 14.88
C SER A 5 3.44 -5.03 15.25
N ILE A 6 3.71 -4.17 14.27
CA ILE A 6 4.42 -2.90 14.47
C ILE A 6 3.38 -1.80 14.35
N LYS A 7 3.29 -0.95 15.38
CA LYS A 7 2.49 0.27 15.30
C LYS A 7 3.31 1.30 14.52
N LEU A 8 2.77 1.74 13.40
CA LEU A 8 3.35 2.84 12.63
C LEU A 8 2.89 4.16 13.26
N PRO A 9 3.72 5.21 13.21
CA PRO A 9 3.24 6.57 13.46
C PRO A 9 2.16 6.94 12.43
N PRO A 10 1.44 8.07 12.60
CA PRO A 10 0.66 8.63 11.51
C PRO A 10 1.55 8.75 10.27
N LEU A 11 1.09 8.17 9.16
CA LEU A 11 1.78 8.20 7.88
C LEU A 11 1.02 9.13 6.95
N ASP A 12 1.75 9.89 6.14
CA ASP A 12 1.22 10.72 5.07
C ASP A 12 1.21 9.95 3.73
N ALA A 13 0.55 10.54 2.73
CA ALA A 13 0.23 9.92 1.44
C ALA A 13 1.41 9.34 0.64
N GLU A 14 2.63 9.78 0.92
CA GLU A 14 3.85 9.43 0.16
C GLU A 14 4.89 8.74 1.05
N ASP A 15 4.52 8.39 2.28
CA ASP A 15 5.45 7.80 3.23
C ASP A 15 5.84 6.38 2.86
N THR A 16 7.15 6.12 2.97
CA THR A 16 7.73 4.79 2.81
C THR A 16 8.19 4.27 4.18
N VAL A 17 7.87 3.01 4.47
CA VAL A 17 8.24 2.34 5.72
C VAL A 17 9.17 1.18 5.43
N GLU A 18 10.37 1.23 6.00
CA GLU A 18 11.35 0.15 5.91
C GLU A 18 11.44 -0.61 7.24
N VAL A 19 11.31 -1.94 7.19
CA VAL A 19 11.41 -2.81 8.37
C VAL A 19 12.52 -3.83 8.16
N THR A 20 13.52 -3.82 9.05
CA THR A 20 14.54 -4.87 9.11
C THR A 20 14.29 -5.79 10.30
N VAL A 21 14.06 -7.08 10.02
CA VAL A 21 13.88 -8.13 11.03
C VAL A 21 15.14 -9.00 11.08
N VAL A 22 15.73 -9.17 12.27
CA VAL A 22 16.90 -10.03 12.48
C VAL A 22 16.52 -11.24 13.33
N VAL A 23 16.72 -12.45 12.79
CA VAL A 23 16.48 -13.71 13.50
C VAL A 23 17.77 -14.52 13.53
N ASN A 24 18.32 -14.77 14.72
CA ASN A 24 19.59 -15.50 14.90
C ASN A 24 20.74 -14.96 14.01
N GLY A 25 20.86 -13.64 13.93
CA GLY A 25 21.88 -12.96 13.13
C GLY A 25 21.62 -12.91 11.62
N LYS A 26 20.49 -13.47 11.12
CA LYS A 26 20.07 -13.35 9.71
C LYS A 26 19.07 -12.22 9.56
N SER A 27 19.42 -11.20 8.79
CA SER A 27 18.54 -10.06 8.48
C SER A 27 17.63 -10.36 7.29
N ARG A 28 16.36 -9.98 7.40
CA ARG A 28 15.44 -9.79 6.29
C ARG A 28 14.95 -8.35 6.31
N LYS A 29 14.97 -7.70 5.15
CA LYS A 29 14.46 -6.35 4.95
C LYS A 29 13.13 -6.46 4.21
N TYR A 30 12.17 -5.67 4.65
CA TYR A 30 10.84 -5.54 4.07
C TYR A 30 10.61 -4.05 3.81
N ASP A 31 10.22 -3.73 2.57
CA ASP A 31 9.93 -2.37 2.15
C ASP A 31 8.42 -2.26 1.92
N TYR A 32 7.76 -1.38 2.66
CA TYR A 32 6.35 -1.07 2.53
C TYR A 32 6.16 0.37 2.07
N ARG A 33 5.16 0.60 1.23
CA ARG A 33 4.77 1.95 0.79
C ARG A 33 3.27 2.11 0.92
N MET A 34 2.86 3.19 1.57
CA MET A 34 1.47 3.60 1.59
C MET A 34 1.30 4.71 0.55
N GLU A 35 0.31 4.57 -0.32
CA GLU A 35 -0.07 5.61 -1.27
C GLU A 35 -1.54 5.99 -1.08
N LEU A 36 -1.83 7.29 -1.21
CA LEU A 36 -3.18 7.85 -1.13
C LEU A 36 -3.66 8.22 -2.53
N PHE A 37 -4.76 7.62 -2.97
CA PHE A 37 -5.31 7.83 -4.31
C PHE A 37 -6.55 8.70 -4.23
N ALA A 38 -6.49 9.90 -4.82
CA ALA A 38 -7.64 10.79 -4.93
C ALA A 38 -8.59 10.34 -6.05
N TRP A 39 -9.89 10.21 -5.76
CA TRP A 39 -10.87 9.75 -6.74
C TRP A 39 -10.99 10.68 -7.94
N GLU A 40 -10.88 11.98 -7.73
CA GLU A 40 -10.98 13.00 -8.79
C GLU A 40 -9.86 12.88 -9.82
N GLU A 41 -8.69 12.38 -9.42
CA GLU A 41 -7.52 12.25 -10.28
C GLU A 41 -7.49 10.90 -11.02
N HIS A 42 -8.04 9.85 -10.41
CA HIS A 42 -7.90 8.49 -10.92
C HIS A 42 -9.17 7.86 -11.48
N ALA A 43 -10.36 8.28 -11.03
CA ALA A 43 -11.63 7.71 -11.49
C ALA A 43 -12.16 8.45 -12.73
N GLU A 44 -12.62 7.68 -13.71
CA GLU A 44 -13.29 8.23 -14.88
C GLU A 44 -14.71 8.72 -14.52
N PRO A 45 -15.30 9.68 -15.27
CA PRO A 45 -16.67 10.11 -15.02
C PRO A 45 -17.66 8.93 -15.02
N HIS A 46 -18.47 8.85 -13.97
CA HIS A 46 -19.44 7.76 -13.74
C HIS A 46 -18.83 6.36 -13.52
N GLU A 47 -17.52 6.24 -13.36
CA GLU A 47 -16.87 4.98 -13.05
C GLU A 47 -17.18 4.50 -11.62
N GLN A 48 -17.40 3.20 -11.47
CA GLN A 48 -17.49 2.60 -10.14
C GLN A 48 -16.09 2.56 -9.50
N ARG A 49 -15.94 3.05 -8.26
CA ARG A 49 -14.66 3.06 -7.51
C ARG A 49 -13.92 1.71 -7.54
N VAL A 50 -14.64 0.59 -7.53
CA VAL A 50 -14.03 -0.76 -7.62
C VAL A 50 -13.30 -0.99 -8.94
N MET A 51 -13.79 -0.45 -10.05
CA MET A 51 -13.16 -0.55 -11.37
C MET A 51 -11.92 0.33 -11.43
N CYS A 52 -11.99 1.55 -10.87
CA CYS A 52 -10.84 2.43 -10.73
C CYS A 52 -9.73 1.77 -9.89
N LEU A 53 -10.06 1.23 -8.71
CA LEU A 53 -9.12 0.50 -7.86
C LEU A 53 -8.48 -0.69 -8.58
N LYS A 54 -9.28 -1.47 -9.30
CA LYS A 54 -8.76 -2.60 -10.09
C LYS A 54 -7.74 -2.12 -11.12
N ARG A 55 -8.03 -1.05 -11.86
CA ARG A 55 -7.09 -0.44 -12.83
C ARG A 55 -5.82 0.07 -12.15
N ILE A 56 -5.93 0.75 -11.02
CA ILE A 56 -4.77 1.23 -10.24
C ILE A 56 -3.87 0.05 -9.90
N VAL A 57 -4.43 -1.01 -9.29
CA VAL A 57 -3.65 -2.17 -8.85
C VAL A 57 -3.05 -2.95 -10.02
N GLU A 58 -3.78 -3.12 -11.13
CA GLU A 58 -3.30 -3.85 -12.31
C GLU A 58 -2.17 -3.12 -13.05
N ASN A 59 -2.14 -1.79 -12.99
CA ASN A 59 -1.13 -0.97 -13.66
C ASN A 59 -0.05 -0.43 -12.72
N TYR A 60 -0.08 -0.84 -11.45
CA TYR A 60 0.91 -0.42 -10.46
C TYR A 60 2.28 -1.06 -10.73
N ASP A 61 3.33 -0.52 -10.10
CA ASP A 61 4.70 -0.99 -10.25
C ASP A 61 4.82 -2.50 -9.98
N GLN A 62 5.35 -3.23 -10.95
CA GLN A 62 5.52 -4.68 -10.92
C GLN A 62 6.48 -5.17 -9.84
N ASP A 63 7.35 -4.30 -9.32
CA ASP A 63 8.23 -4.62 -8.20
C ASP A 63 7.48 -4.61 -6.87
N TRP A 64 6.19 -4.27 -6.85
CA TRP A 64 5.37 -4.17 -5.65
C TRP A 64 4.16 -5.12 -5.71
N SER A 65 3.68 -5.49 -4.53
CA SER A 65 2.53 -6.37 -4.33
C SER A 65 1.52 -5.68 -3.42
N LEU A 66 0.24 -5.76 -3.77
CA LEU A 66 -0.86 -5.27 -2.94
C LEU A 66 -0.89 -6.02 -1.60
N VAL A 67 -0.89 -5.28 -0.50
CA VAL A 67 -1.06 -5.80 0.86
C VAL A 67 -2.45 -5.50 1.39
N GLU A 68 -2.86 -4.24 1.34
CA GLU A 68 -4.11 -3.77 1.93
C GLU A 68 -4.68 -2.59 1.15
N ILE A 69 -6.01 -2.54 1.01
CA ILE A 69 -6.74 -1.34 0.59
C ILE A 69 -7.44 -0.84 1.85
N GLY A 70 -7.13 0.39 2.25
CA GLY A 70 -7.73 1.03 3.42
C GLY A 70 -9.20 1.39 3.21
N GLU A 71 -9.83 1.91 4.27
CA GLU A 71 -11.21 2.35 4.20
C GLU A 71 -11.33 3.56 3.25
N PRO A 72 -12.13 3.47 2.17
CA PRO A 72 -12.29 4.56 1.23
C PRO A 72 -13.11 5.69 1.86
N SER A 73 -12.64 6.93 1.69
CA SER A 73 -13.42 8.13 1.99
C SER A 73 -14.14 8.63 0.73
N GLU A 74 -14.86 9.76 0.86
CA GLU A 74 -15.45 10.42 -0.30
C GLU A 74 -14.44 11.03 -1.27
N ARG A 75 -13.21 11.28 -0.81
CA ARG A 75 -12.18 11.98 -1.60
C ARG A 75 -11.08 11.04 -2.08
N GLU A 76 -10.73 10.06 -1.27
CA GLU A 76 -9.52 9.28 -1.47
C GLU A 76 -9.59 7.90 -0.81
N VAL A 77 -8.63 7.04 -1.14
CA VAL A 77 -8.41 5.73 -0.55
C VAL A 77 -6.91 5.48 -0.39
N SER A 78 -6.51 4.89 0.73
CA SER A 78 -5.11 4.45 0.91
C SER A 78 -4.91 3.02 0.40
N ILE A 79 -3.75 2.76 -0.19
CA ILE A 79 -3.34 1.41 -0.59
C ILE A 79 -1.92 1.17 -0.05
N LEU A 80 -1.76 0.05 0.64
CA LEU A 80 -0.48 -0.42 1.15
C LEU A 80 0.11 -1.46 0.20
N PHE A 81 1.35 -1.24 -0.21
CA PHE A 81 2.12 -2.14 -1.05
C PHE A 81 3.35 -2.65 -0.30
N GLU A 82 3.78 -3.87 -0.62
CA GLU A 82 5.04 -4.47 -0.18
C GLU A 82 5.92 -4.73 -1.40
N ARG A 83 7.19 -4.38 -1.31
CA ARG A 83 8.15 -4.67 -2.38
C ARG A 83 8.37 -6.18 -2.50
N ARG A 84 8.29 -6.70 -3.72
CA ARG A 84 8.62 -8.08 -4.05
C ARG A 84 10.08 -8.36 -3.69
N ALA A 85 10.31 -9.51 -3.07
CA ALA A 85 11.63 -10.02 -2.72
C ALA A 85 12.30 -10.75 -3.90
#